data_AF-A0A6I3E3A2-F1
#
_entry.id   AF-A0A6I3E3A2-F1
#
_cell.length_a   1.000
_cell.length_b   1.000
_cell.length_c   1.000
_cell.angle_alpha   90.00
_cell.angle_beta   90.00
_cell.angle_gamma   90.00
#
_symmetry.space_group_name_H-M   'P 1'
#
loop_
_entity.id
_entity.type
_entity.pdbx_description
1 polymer ?
#
loop_
_entity_poly.entity_id
_entity_poly.type
_entity_poly.pdbx_seq_one_letter_code
_entity_poly.pdbx_strand_id
1 'polypeptide(L)'
;LIFIAHDLAVVRNFCDRVAVMYLGKLAEVGVGDEIFDHPHHPYSKALLSAVPVPNPLRSKSNRIHLEGDVPSPINPPSGCRFRTRCWKAQEICASTEPVLHTVSKSEVACHFPE
;
A
#
# COMPACT_ATOMS: atom_id res chain seq x y z
N LEU A 1 18.80 -11.59 3.68
CA LEU A 1 18.20 -11.07 4.93
C LEU A 1 16.73 -10.81 4.66
N ILE A 2 15.83 -11.18 5.58
CA ILE A 2 14.42 -10.76 5.53
C ILE A 2 14.19 -9.89 6.75
N PHE A 3 13.69 -8.67 6.53
CA PHE A 3 13.42 -7.68 7.58
C PHE A 3 11.94 -7.30 7.54
N ILE A 4 11.29 -7.33 8.70
CA ILE A 4 9.86 -7.03 8.84
C ILE A 4 9.72 -5.83 9.77
N ALA A 5 9.11 -4.75 9.28
CA ALA A 5 8.89 -3.54 10.04
C ALA A 5 7.59 -2.85 9.62
N HIS A 6 7.08 -1.98 10.49
CA HIS A 6 5.95 -1.10 10.20
C HIS A 6 6.39 0.32 9.82
N ASP A 7 7.65 0.67 10.08
CA ASP A 7 8.21 1.98 9.77
C ASP A 7 8.88 1.98 8.38
N LEU A 8 8.22 2.63 7.44
CA LEU A 8 8.68 2.80 6.06
C LEU A 8 10.00 3.59 5.96
N ALA A 9 10.29 4.51 6.89
CA ALA A 9 11.54 5.25 6.90
C ALA A 9 12.74 4.33 7.21
N VAL A 10 12.54 3.34 8.08
CA VAL A 10 13.57 2.32 8.35
C VAL A 10 13.72 1.41 7.13
N VAL A 11 12.61 0.88 6.60
CA VAL A 11 12.64 -0.04 5.44
C VAL A 11 13.40 0.55 4.25
N ARG A 12 13.25 1.85 3.97
CA ARG A 12 13.96 2.54 2.86
C ARG A 12 15.48 2.43 2.93
N ASN A 13 16.05 2.37 4.13
CA ASN A 13 17.50 2.39 4.32
C ASN A 13 18.15 1.00 4.32
N PHE A 14 17.37 -0.06 4.54
CA PHE A 14 17.91 -1.41 4.78
C PHE A 14 17.50 -2.44 3.72
N CYS A 15 16.48 -2.17 2.90
CA CYS A 15 15.90 -3.15 2.00
C CYS A 15 16.07 -2.77 0.53
N ASP A 16 16.63 -3.68 -0.27
CA ASP A 16 16.71 -3.53 -1.74
C ASP A 16 15.32 -3.67 -2.40
N ARG A 17 14.50 -4.58 -1.84
CA ARG A 17 13.13 -4.87 -2.29
C ARG A 17 12.18 -4.76 -1.11
N VAL A 18 10.99 -4.25 -1.40
CA VAL A 18 9.94 -4.00 -0.39
C VAL A 18 8.67 -4.73 -0.80
N ALA A 19 8.05 -5.39 0.18
CA ALA A 19 6.76 -6.03 0.05
C ALA A 19 5.79 -5.39 1.05
N VAL A 20 4.80 -4.67 0.55
CA VAL A 20 3.74 -4.04 1.34
C VAL A 20 2.63 -5.05 1.56
N MET A 21 2.23 -5.26 2.81
CA MET A 21 1.17 -6.20 3.17
C MET A 21 0.00 -5.50 3.85
N TYR A 22 -1.22 -5.95 3.56
CA TYR A 22 -2.45 -5.52 4.25
C TYR A 22 -3.29 -6.72 4.64
N LEU A 23 -3.62 -6.83 5.93
CA LEU A 23 -4.40 -7.93 6.51
C LEU A 23 -3.95 -9.30 5.97
N GLY A 24 -2.65 -9.59 5.99
CA GLY A 24 -2.11 -10.91 5.59
C GLY A 24 -2.06 -11.18 4.08
N LYS A 25 -2.25 -10.17 3.21
CA LYS A 25 -2.07 -10.28 1.75
C LYS A 25 -1.03 -9.29 1.25
N LEU A 26 -0.27 -9.67 0.23
CA LEU A 26 0.64 -8.76 -0.47
C LEU A 26 -0.20 -7.77 -1.28
N ALA A 27 -0.05 -6.48 -0.99
CA ALA A 27 -0.68 -5.40 -1.73
C ALA A 27 0.20 -4.94 -2.89
N GLU A 28 1.51 -4.87 -2.66
CA GLU A 28 2.49 -4.38 -3.63
C GLU A 28 3.89 -4.89 -3.33
N VAL A 29 4.67 -5.23 -4.36
CA VAL A 29 6.05 -5.70 -4.25
C VAL A 29 6.90 -5.04 -5.33
N GLY A 30 8.04 -4.46 -4.95
CA GLY A 30 8.90 -3.74 -5.90
C GLY A 30 10.30 -3.53 -5.36
N VAL A 31 11.16 -2.92 -6.17
CA VAL A 31 12.42 -2.34 -5.66
C VAL A 31 12.10 -1.14 -4.79
N GLY A 32 12.95 -0.84 -3.80
CA GLY A 32 12.72 0.23 -2.82
C GLY A 32 12.26 1.53 -3.48
N ASP A 33 13.08 2.08 -4.39
CA ASP A 33 12.80 3.36 -5.05
C ASP A 33 11.44 3.37 -5.77
N GLU A 34 11.05 2.29 -6.45
CA GLU A 34 9.76 2.22 -7.14
C GLU A 34 8.60 2.28 -6.13
N ILE A 35 8.70 1.56 -5.00
CA ILE A 35 7.67 1.59 -3.95
C ILE A 35 7.58 2.99 -3.32
N PHE A 36 8.70 3.65 -3.03
CA PHE A 36 8.71 4.94 -2.34
C PHE A 36 8.33 6.11 -3.23
N ASP A 37 8.74 6.09 -4.50
CA ASP A 37 8.59 7.22 -5.40
C ASP A 37 7.38 7.05 -6.36
N HIS A 38 7.02 5.80 -6.69
CA HIS A 38 5.93 5.44 -7.61
C HIS A 38 5.00 4.32 -7.07
N PRO A 39 4.44 4.46 -5.85
CA PRO A 39 3.53 3.45 -5.31
C PRO A 39 2.25 3.34 -6.15
N HIS A 40 1.91 2.13 -6.58
CA HIS A 40 0.74 1.89 -7.45
C HIS A 40 -0.51 1.45 -6.70
N HIS A 41 -0.37 0.79 -5.53
CA HIS A 41 -1.52 0.37 -4.75
C HIS A 41 -2.05 1.53 -3.90
N PRO A 42 -3.38 1.80 -3.85
CA PRO A 42 -3.96 2.87 -3.01
C PRO A 42 -3.53 2.80 -1.53
N TYR A 43 -3.41 1.59 -0.98
CA TYR A 43 -2.85 1.40 0.36
C TYR A 43 -1.39 1.87 0.50
N SER A 44 -0.51 1.52 -0.43
CA SER A 44 0.89 1.97 -0.41
C SER A 44 0.98 3.49 -0.52
N LYS A 45 0.18 4.10 -1.39
CA LYS A 45 0.04 5.57 -1.49
C LYS A 45 -0.35 6.20 -0.16
N ALA A 46 -1.38 5.64 0.49
CA ALA A 46 -1.84 6.16 1.77
C ALA A 46 -0.77 6.04 2.86
N LEU A 47 -0.07 4.90 2.95
CA LEU A 47 1.03 4.71 3.88
C LEU A 47 2.15 5.72 3.66
N LEU A 48 2.59 5.91 2.41
CA LEU A 48 3.69 6.82 2.09
C LEU A 48 3.32 8.29 2.27
N SER A 49 2.06 8.65 2.01
CA SER A 49 1.56 10.00 2.29
C SER A 49 1.61 10.37 3.77
N ALA A 50 1.63 9.37 4.67
CA ALA A 50 1.68 9.58 6.11
C ALA A 50 3.12 9.76 6.64
N VAL A 51 4.15 9.39 5.87
CA VAL A 51 5.56 9.48 6.28
C VAL A 51 5.97 10.95 6.45
N PRO A 52 6.52 11.34 7.61
CA PRO A 52 6.97 12.71 7.84
C PRO A 52 8.10 13.11 6.88
N VAL A 53 7.95 14.25 6.21
CA VAL A 53 9.04 14.85 5.42
C VAL A 53 9.88 15.77 6.31
N PRO A 54 11.23 15.62 6.34
CA PRO A 54 12.10 16.44 7.20
C PRO A 54 12.09 17.94 6.89
N ASN A 55 11.64 18.35 5.70
CA ASN A 55 11.63 19.74 5.27
C ASN A 55 10.27 20.41 5.56
N PRO A 56 10.18 21.37 6.50
CA PRO A 56 8.93 22.03 6.88
C PRO A 56 8.28 22.84 5.74
N LEU A 57 9.05 23.27 4.74
CA LEU A 57 8.54 24.00 3.56
C LEU A 57 7.87 23.07 2.53
N ARG A 58 8.14 21.76 2.58
CA ARG A 58 7.46 20.72 1.78
C ARG A 58 6.30 20.05 2.56
N SER A 59 5.97 20.53 3.75
CA SER A 59 5.05 19.84 4.70
C SER A 59 3.58 19.75 4.26
N LYS A 60 3.21 20.30 3.09
CA LYS A 60 1.89 20.13 2.49
C LYS A 60 1.85 18.97 1.48
N SER A 61 2.50 17.85 1.77
CA SER A 61 2.19 16.61 1.04
C SER A 61 0.71 16.29 1.29
N ASN A 62 -0.06 16.01 0.23
CA ASN A 62 -1.47 15.63 0.29
C ASN A 62 -1.61 14.34 1.10
N ARG A 63 -1.71 14.45 2.43
CA ARG A 63 -1.95 13.32 3.33
C ARG A 63 -3.28 12.70 2.96
N ILE A 64 -3.26 11.42 2.62
CA ILE A 64 -4.46 10.65 2.35
C ILE A 64 -5.02 10.20 3.70
N HIS A 65 -6.16 10.73 4.08
CA HIS A 65 -6.87 10.29 5.27
C HIS A 65 -7.76 9.11 4.91
N LEU A 66 -7.41 7.92 5.42
CA LEU A 66 -8.24 6.74 5.25
C LEU A 66 -9.40 6.78 6.22
N GLU A 67 -10.62 6.66 5.71
CA GLU A 67 -11.83 6.58 6.51
C GLU A 67 -12.06 5.16 7.04
N GLY A 68 -12.80 5.09 8.14
CA GLY A 68 -13.17 3.83 8.79
C GLY A 68 -12.03 3.13 9.53
N ASP A 69 -12.42 2.17 10.36
CA ASP A 69 -11.50 1.37 11.17
C ASP A 69 -10.83 0.25 10.37
N VAL A 70 -9.71 -0.24 10.88
CA VAL A 70 -9.04 -1.43 10.33
C VAL A 70 -9.94 -2.66 10.57
N PRO A 71 -10.33 -3.40 9.52
CA PRO A 71 -11.14 -4.61 9.69
C PRO A 71 -10.42 -5.70 10.50
N SER A 72 -11.19 -6.58 11.12
CA SER A 72 -10.66 -7.73 11.85
C SER A 72 -9.91 -8.70 10.90
N PRO A 73 -8.69 -9.14 11.24
CA PRO A 73 -7.99 -10.17 10.49
C PRO A 73 -8.68 -11.54 10.53
N ILE A 74 -9.54 -11.80 11.52
CA ILE A 74 -10.27 -13.07 11.69
C ILE A 74 -11.36 -13.21 10.63
N ASN A 75 -12.07 -12.12 10.36
CA ASN A 75 -13.15 -12.04 9.36
C ASN A 75 -12.82 -10.94 8.35
N PRO A 76 -11.83 -11.15 7.47
CA PRO A 76 -11.40 -10.13 6.55
C PRO A 76 -12.48 -9.85 5.49
N PRO A 77 -12.52 -8.64 4.92
CA PRO A 77 -13.40 -8.34 3.81
C PRO A 77 -13.16 -9.31 2.64
N SER A 78 -14.25 -9.80 2.00
CA SER A 78 -14.22 -10.54 0.73
C SER A 78 -13.46 -9.83 -0.42
N GLY A 79 -13.06 -10.56 -1.46
CA GLY A 79 -12.35 -9.94 -2.59
C GLY A 79 -11.10 -9.17 -2.16
N CYS A 80 -11.01 -7.88 -2.50
CA CYS A 80 -9.94 -7.00 -2.04
C CYS A 80 -10.11 -6.66 -0.55
N ARG A 81 -9.13 -7.07 0.28
CA ARG A 81 -9.13 -6.81 1.73
C ARG A 81 -9.08 -5.32 2.08
N PHE A 82 -8.56 -4.47 1.20
CA PHE A 82 -8.47 -3.02 1.41
C PHE A 82 -9.73 -2.26 0.98
N ARG A 83 -10.71 -2.91 0.33
CA ARG A 83 -11.85 -2.20 -0.29
C ARG A 83 -12.64 -1.30 0.66
N THR A 84 -12.75 -1.66 1.95
CA THR A 84 -13.56 -0.91 2.92
C THR A 84 -12.96 0.43 3.33
N ARG A 85 -11.68 0.66 2.97
CA ARG A 85 -10.93 1.88 3.25
C ARG A 85 -10.32 2.50 1.99
N CYS A 86 -10.53 1.88 0.84
CA CYS A 86 -10.00 2.33 -0.44
C CYS A 86 -10.96 3.33 -1.08
N TRP A 87 -10.49 4.56 -1.33
CA TRP A 87 -11.28 5.59 -2.01
C TRP A 87 -11.58 5.28 -3.48
N LYS A 88 -10.91 4.28 -4.06
CA LYS A 88 -11.13 3.78 -5.44
C LYS A 88 -11.93 2.48 -5.50
N ALA A 89 -12.47 2.01 -4.38
CA ALA A 89 -13.19 0.74 -4.37
C ALA A 89 -14.40 0.77 -5.33
N GLN A 90 -14.52 -0.27 -6.15
CA GLN A 90 -15.66 -0.51 -7.02
C GLN A 90 -16.24 -1.90 -6.74
N GLU A 91 -17.35 -2.26 -7.39
CA GLU A 91 -18.06 -3.52 -7.16
C GLU A 91 -17.17 -4.76 -7.31
N ILE A 92 -16.29 -4.79 -8.32
CA ILE A 92 -15.34 -5.91 -8.54
C ILE A 92 -14.41 -6.13 -7.33
N CYS A 93 -14.09 -5.08 -6.58
CA CYS A 93 -13.25 -5.18 -5.38
C CYS A 93 -13.94 -5.94 -4.24
N ALA A 94 -15.27 -6.04 -4.25
CA ALA A 94 -16.03 -6.79 -3.24
C ALA A 94 -16.17 -8.28 -3.59
N SER A 95 -16.26 -8.59 -4.88
CA SER A 95 -16.52 -9.94 -5.39
C SER A 95 -15.24 -10.72 -5.71
N THR A 96 -14.18 -10.04 -6.16
CA THR A 96 -12.99 -10.69 -6.74
C THR A 96 -11.73 -10.24 -6.01
N GLU A 97 -10.94 -11.21 -5.53
CA GLU A 97 -9.63 -10.94 -4.94
C GLU A 97 -8.64 -10.57 -6.06
N PRO A 98 -8.00 -9.38 -6.00
CA PRO A 98 -7.01 -9.03 -7.00
C PRO A 98 -5.75 -9.89 -6.83
N VAL A 99 -5.24 -10.42 -7.93
CA VAL A 99 -3.96 -11.14 -7.96
C VAL A 99 -2.82 -10.16 -8.23
N LEU A 100 -1.62 -10.50 -7.74
CA LEU A 100 -0.41 -9.78 -8.11
C LEU A 100 -0.22 -9.87 -9.62
N HIS A 101 -0.05 -8.72 -10.26
CA HIS A 101 0.32 -8.60 -11.66
C HIS A 101 1.30 -7.44 -11.82
N THR A 102 2.10 -7.49 -12.89
CA THR A 102 3.12 -6.47 -13.13
C THR A 102 2.50 -5.15 -13.57
N VAL A 103 2.85 -4.07 -12.88
CA VAL A 103 2.54 -2.67 -13.21
C VAL A 103 3.86 -1.89 -13.15
N SER A 104 4.28 -1.29 -14.25
CA SER A 104 5.61 -0.66 -14.36
C SER A 104 6.72 -1.63 -13.93
N LYS A 105 7.40 -1.35 -12.81
CA LYS A 105 8.49 -2.15 -12.24
C LYS A 105 8.12 -2.83 -10.91
N SER A 106 6.83 -2.85 -10.58
CA SER A 106 6.28 -3.47 -9.37
C SER A 106 5.24 -4.54 -9.69
N GLU A 107 4.99 -5.44 -8.76
CA GLU A 107 3.85 -6.34 -8.77
C GLU A 107 2.78 -5.82 -7.81
N VAL A 108 1.55 -5.66 -8.30
CA VAL A 108 0.47 -4.99 -7.56
C VAL A 108 -0.77 -5.88 -7.51
N ALA A 109 -1.38 -6.02 -6.34
CA ALA A 109 -2.65 -6.72 -6.16
C ALA A 109 -3.79 -5.70 -6.08
N CYS A 110 -4.11 -5.05 -7.20
CA CYS A 110 -5.17 -4.05 -7.31
C CYS A 110 -5.93 -4.16 -8.63
N HIS A 111 -7.26 -3.98 -8.63
CA HIS A 111 -8.02 -3.88 -9.89
C HIS A 111 -7.82 -2.54 -10.61
N PHE A 112 -7.39 -1.50 -9.88
CA PHE A 112 -7.25 -0.13 -10.39
C PHE A 112 -5.93 0.51 -9.91
N PRO A 113 -4.76 -0.07 -10.25
CA PRO A 113 -3.46 0.49 -9.90
C PRO A 113 -3.25 1.85 -10.58
N GLU A 114 -2.47 2.73 -9.96
CA GLU A 114 -2.12 4.06 -10.51
C GLU A 114 -0.74 4.51 -10.10
#